data_AF-A0A0F8ZYY5-F1
#
_entry.id   AF-A0A0F8ZYY5-F1
#
_cell.length_a   1.000
_cell.length_b   1.000
_cell.length_c   1.000
_cell.angle_alpha   90.00
_cell.angle_beta   90.00
_cell.angle_gamma   90.00
#
_symmetry.space_group_name_H-M   'P 1'
#
loop_
_entity.id
_entity.type
_entity.pdbx_description
1 polymer ?
#
loop_
_entity_poly.entity_id
_entity_poly.type
_entity_poly.pdbx_seq_one_letter_code
_entity_poly.pdbx_strand_id
1 'polypeptide(L)'
;YGHIKGQSVRFVSGHNNARGAAHHNWRGGRKKHGVGYIDRYIAPGHYLLEHRVLAVQARGGRPLPPRAEVHHINANRADNWGRNLVVCQDRAYHFLLERRTRALRACGHANWHKCRGCKQWDDPRNLYLEPNSPKAIHHSCNAEYQRQRRAKQRRMKAETE
;
A
#
# COMPACT_ATOMS: atom_id res chain seq x y z
N TYR A 1 -38.88 7.97 -26.38
CA TYR A 1 -37.91 7.91 -27.48
C TYR A 1 -36.95 6.76 -27.23
N GLY A 2 -37.00 5.71 -28.07
CA GLY A 2 -36.23 4.48 -27.91
C GLY A 2 -35.07 4.40 -28.91
N HIS A 3 -34.00 3.71 -28.52
CA HIS A 3 -32.83 3.48 -29.35
C HIS A 3 -33.10 2.39 -30.40
N ILE A 4 -32.82 2.66 -31.68
CA ILE A 4 -32.94 1.71 -32.79
C ILE A 4 -31.60 0.97 -32.97
N LYS A 5 -31.62 -0.35 -32.83
CA LYS A 5 -30.44 -1.22 -32.96
C LYS A 5 -29.80 -1.08 -34.35
N GLY A 6 -28.54 -0.64 -34.42
CA GLY A 6 -27.77 -0.50 -35.66
C GLY A 6 -27.52 0.93 -36.14
N GLN A 7 -28.15 1.95 -35.52
CA GLN A 7 -27.81 3.35 -35.76
C GLN A 7 -26.80 3.86 -34.73
N SER A 8 -25.89 4.75 -35.15
CA SER A 8 -25.01 5.45 -34.23
C SER A 8 -25.84 6.36 -33.32
N VAL A 9 -25.74 6.17 -32.00
CA VAL A 9 -26.35 7.09 -31.04
C VAL A 9 -25.71 8.46 -31.16
N ARG A 10 -26.52 9.50 -31.40
CA ARG A 10 -26.03 10.87 -31.29
C ARG A 10 -25.64 11.13 -29.83
N PHE A 11 -24.40 11.54 -29.61
CA PHE A 11 -23.96 12.00 -28.29
C PHE A 11 -24.78 13.24 -27.91
N VAL A 12 -25.72 13.09 -26.96
CA VAL A 12 -26.54 14.22 -26.49
C VAL A 12 -25.69 15.06 -25.55
N SER A 13 -25.25 16.25 -25.97
CA SER A 13 -24.45 17.13 -25.11
C SER A 13 -25.17 17.35 -23.76
N GLY A 14 -24.48 17.09 -22.64
CA GLY A 14 -24.97 17.33 -21.29
C GLY A 14 -25.55 16.14 -20.52
N HIS A 15 -25.62 14.94 -21.10
CA HIS A 15 -26.10 13.72 -20.40
C HIS A 15 -25.19 13.23 -19.25
N ASN A 16 -24.03 13.86 -19.03
CA ASN A 16 -23.09 13.59 -17.94
C ASN A 16 -22.76 14.84 -17.08
N ASN A 17 -23.62 15.87 -17.11
CA ASN A 17 -23.32 17.14 -16.40
C ASN A 17 -23.65 17.13 -14.91
N ALA A 18 -24.38 16.12 -14.43
CA ALA A 18 -24.66 15.99 -13.01
C ALA A 18 -23.35 15.71 -12.24
N ARG A 19 -23.09 16.45 -11.16
CA ARG A 19 -21.88 16.29 -10.33
C ARG A 19 -22.29 16.12 -8.88
N GLY A 20 -21.39 15.53 -8.09
CA GLY A 20 -21.63 15.33 -6.66
C GLY A 20 -22.91 14.51 -6.42
N ALA A 21 -23.73 14.93 -5.46
CA ALA A 21 -24.96 14.27 -5.08
C ALA A 21 -26.01 14.13 -6.20
N ALA A 22 -25.94 14.97 -7.23
CA ALA A 22 -26.86 14.91 -8.37
C ALA A 22 -26.51 13.81 -9.38
N HIS A 23 -25.29 13.25 -9.35
CA HIS A 23 -24.84 12.24 -10.30
C HIS A 23 -25.40 10.86 -9.96
N HIS A 24 -25.94 10.10 -10.93
CA HIS A 24 -26.58 8.80 -10.68
C HIS A 24 -25.63 7.75 -10.06
N ASN A 25 -24.32 7.82 -10.32
CA ASN A 25 -23.32 6.97 -9.66
C ASN A 25 -22.82 7.53 -8.30
N TRP A 26 -23.49 8.53 -7.74
CA TRP A 26 -23.14 9.08 -6.44
C TRP A 26 -23.41 8.07 -5.33
N ARG A 27 -22.35 7.67 -4.62
CA ARG A 27 -22.41 6.72 -3.51
C ARG A 27 -22.09 7.39 -2.19
N GLY A 28 -22.80 8.49 -1.89
CA GLY A 28 -22.56 9.29 -0.69
C GLY A 28 -21.18 9.97 -0.68
N GLY A 29 -20.61 10.22 -1.86
CA GLY A 29 -19.28 10.82 -2.00
C GLY A 29 -18.11 9.89 -1.73
N ARG A 30 -18.36 8.58 -1.60
CA ARG A 30 -17.31 7.57 -1.45
C ARG A 30 -16.95 6.98 -2.81
N LYS A 31 -15.66 6.89 -3.12
CA LYS A 31 -15.16 6.20 -4.31
C LYS A 31 -13.93 5.36 -3.97
N LYS A 32 -13.78 4.21 -4.62
CA LYS A 32 -12.60 3.37 -4.44
C LYS A 32 -11.47 3.90 -5.34
N HIS A 33 -10.35 4.24 -4.74
CA HIS A 33 -9.11 4.62 -5.42
C HIS A 33 -8.51 3.39 -6.13
N GLY A 34 -7.81 3.58 -7.25
CA GLY A 34 -7.21 2.49 -8.03
C GLY A 34 -6.19 1.62 -7.27
N VAL A 35 -5.67 2.11 -6.13
CA VAL A 35 -4.73 1.39 -5.25
C VAL A 35 -5.39 0.79 -4.00
N GLY A 36 -6.72 0.75 -3.97
CA GLY A 36 -7.51 0.07 -2.93
C GLY A 36 -7.97 0.93 -1.75
N TYR A 37 -7.56 2.20 -1.66
CA TYR A 37 -8.09 3.14 -0.66
C TYR A 37 -9.51 3.59 -1.00
N ILE A 38 -10.21 4.17 -0.02
CA ILE A 38 -11.48 4.87 -0.24
C ILE A 38 -11.20 6.37 -0.16
N ASP A 39 -11.64 7.10 -1.18
CA ASP A 39 -11.69 8.56 -1.16
C ASP A 39 -13.08 9.00 -0.70
N ARG A 40 -13.10 10.08 0.08
CA ARG A 40 -14.30 10.75 0.58
C ARG A 40 -14.36 12.16 0.00
N TYR A 41 -15.50 12.49 -0.59
CA TYR A 41 -15.81 13.82 -1.06
C TYR A 41 -15.90 14.79 0.12
N ILE A 42 -15.23 15.95 -0.02
CA ILE A 42 -15.25 17.02 0.98
C ILE A 42 -15.90 18.28 0.39
N ALA A 43 -15.54 18.64 -0.83
CA ALA A 43 -16.04 19.81 -1.54
C ALA A 43 -15.99 19.57 -3.06
N PRO A 44 -16.64 20.41 -3.89
CA PRO A 44 -16.63 20.24 -5.34
C PRO A 44 -15.20 20.12 -5.90
N GLY A 45 -14.89 19.00 -6.55
CA GLY A 45 -13.54 18.72 -7.07
C GLY A 45 -12.51 18.25 -6.03
N HIS A 46 -12.84 18.25 -4.75
CA HIS A 46 -11.92 17.90 -3.66
C HIS A 46 -12.32 16.59 -2.96
N TYR A 47 -11.44 15.60 -3.07
CA TYR A 47 -11.55 14.31 -2.40
C TYR A 47 -10.33 14.11 -1.50
N LEU A 48 -10.55 13.58 -0.31
CA LEU A 48 -9.48 13.18 0.61
C LEU A 48 -9.58 11.69 0.92
N LEU A 49 -8.45 11.08 1.28
CA LEU A 49 -8.43 9.68 1.70
C LEU A 49 -9.26 9.51 3.00
N GLU A 50 -10.25 8.62 2.95
CA GLU A 50 -11.23 8.42 4.01
C GLU A 50 -10.58 8.04 5.35
N HIS A 51 -9.59 7.14 5.34
CA HIS A 51 -8.86 6.74 6.55
C HIS A 51 -8.18 7.94 7.23
N ARG A 52 -7.69 8.91 6.46
CA ARG A 52 -7.02 10.10 7.00
C ARG A 52 -8.04 11.07 7.60
N VAL A 53 -9.19 11.25 6.94
CA VAL A 53 -10.31 12.04 7.47
C VAL A 53 -10.78 11.46 8.80
N LEU A 54 -10.99 10.14 8.86
CA LEU A 54 -11.44 9.46 10.08
C LEU A 54 -10.41 9.55 11.21
N ALA A 55 -9.11 9.42 10.90
CA ALA A 55 -8.05 9.60 11.89
C ALA A 55 -8.01 11.03 12.47
N VAL A 56 -8.27 12.06 11.65
CA VAL A 56 -8.40 13.45 12.12
C VAL A 56 -9.64 13.62 13.00
N GLN A 57 -10.79 13.07 12.59
CA GLN A 57 -12.03 13.13 13.35
C GLN A 57 -11.89 12.47 14.73
N ALA A 58 -11.27 11.29 14.79
CA ALA A 58 -11.00 10.58 16.05
C ALA A 58 -10.11 11.38 17.02
N ARG A 59 -9.29 12.31 16.50
CA ARG A 59 -8.44 13.23 17.29
C ARG A 59 -9.12 14.57 17.58
N GLY A 60 -10.45 14.65 17.48
CA GLY A 60 -11.21 15.87 17.73
C GLY A 60 -11.04 16.93 16.63
N GLY A 61 -10.81 16.52 15.38
CA GLY A 61 -10.73 17.43 14.23
C GLY A 61 -9.39 18.15 14.06
N ARG A 62 -8.41 17.89 14.93
CA ARG A 62 -7.07 18.49 14.81
C ARG A 62 -6.29 17.88 13.64
N PRO A 63 -5.57 18.69 12.83
CA PRO A 63 -4.71 18.18 11.77
C PRO A 63 -3.75 17.09 12.28
N LEU A 64 -3.45 16.11 11.42
CA LEU A 64 -2.38 15.16 11.72
C LEU A 64 -1.04 15.91 11.78
N PRO A 65 -0.12 15.51 12.68
CA PRO A 65 1.23 16.07 12.70
C PRO A 65 1.88 15.97 11.31
N PRO A 66 2.81 16.88 10.97
CA PRO A 66 3.60 16.75 9.76
C PRO A 66 4.24 15.36 9.70
N ARG A 67 4.20 14.73 8.53
CA ARG A 67 4.77 13.39 8.25
C ARG A 67 4.06 12.20 8.89
N ALA A 68 3.02 12.42 9.70
CA ALA A 68 2.23 11.32 10.25
C ALA A 68 1.51 10.56 9.14
N GLU A 69 1.51 9.23 9.25
CA GLU A 69 0.84 8.32 8.32
C GLU A 69 -0.24 7.52 9.07
N VAL A 70 -1.23 6.98 8.35
CA VAL A 70 -2.27 6.12 8.94
C VAL A 70 -2.06 4.69 8.46
N HIS A 71 -1.88 3.77 9.40
CA HIS A 71 -1.67 2.35 9.16
C HIS A 71 -2.95 1.54 9.32
N HIS A 72 -3.24 0.66 8.37
CA HIS A 72 -4.34 -0.32 8.46
C HIS A 72 -3.83 -1.62 9.09
N ILE A 73 -4.29 -1.94 10.31
CA ILE A 73 -3.85 -3.12 11.06
C ILE A 73 -4.11 -4.40 10.28
N ASN A 74 -5.31 -4.56 9.70
CA ASN A 74 -5.69 -5.74 8.91
C ASN A 74 -5.10 -5.76 7.47
N ALA A 75 -4.33 -4.74 7.07
CA ALA A 75 -3.81 -4.52 5.72
C ALA A 75 -4.88 -4.38 4.61
N ASN A 76 -6.16 -4.29 4.97
CA ASN A 76 -7.23 -3.97 4.04
C ASN A 76 -7.42 -2.45 4.00
N ARG A 77 -6.95 -1.83 2.92
CA ARG A 77 -7.00 -0.38 2.68
C ARG A 77 -8.41 0.19 2.56
N ALA A 78 -9.42 -0.66 2.38
CA ALA A 78 -10.82 -0.26 2.30
C ALA A 78 -11.55 -0.39 3.64
N ASP A 79 -10.97 -1.08 4.63
CA ASP A 79 -11.55 -1.20 5.96
C ASP A 79 -11.09 -0.03 6.83
N ASN A 80 -11.93 1.01 6.88
CA ASN A 80 -11.66 2.23 7.62
C ASN A 80 -12.34 2.26 8.99
N TRP A 81 -12.66 1.11 9.59
CA TRP A 81 -13.16 1.09 10.96
C TRP A 81 -12.10 1.67 11.91
N GLY A 82 -12.48 2.60 12.79
CA GLY A 82 -11.56 3.29 13.71
C GLY A 82 -10.59 2.37 14.47
N ARG A 83 -11.04 1.17 14.89
CA ARG A 83 -10.16 0.19 15.57
C ARG A 83 -9.10 -0.45 14.68
N ASN A 84 -9.26 -0.35 13.36
CA ASN A 84 -8.34 -0.89 12.35
C ASN A 84 -7.31 0.15 11.89
N LEU A 85 -7.42 1.40 12.36
CA LEU A 85 -6.55 2.50 11.96
C LEU A 85 -5.62 2.89 13.12
N VAL A 86 -4.32 2.98 12.82
CA VAL A 86 -3.30 3.48 13.76
C VAL A 86 -2.63 4.69 13.15
N VAL A 87 -2.55 5.79 13.89
CA VAL A 87 -1.77 6.96 13.47
C VAL A 87 -0.31 6.74 13.83
N CYS A 88 0.54 6.63 12.82
CA CYS A 88 1.98 6.52 12.93
C CYS A 88 2.61 7.91 12.95
N GLN A 89 3.60 8.11 13.84
CA GLN A 89 4.34 9.37 13.95
C GLN A 89 5.06 9.76 12.64
N ASP A 90 5.56 8.76 11.91
CA ASP A 90 6.29 8.93 10.67
C ASP A 90 6.20 7.66 9.79
N ARG A 91 6.75 7.77 8.58
CA ARG A 91 6.84 6.69 7.60
C ARG A 91 7.69 5.50 8.06
N ALA A 92 8.73 5.73 8.85
CA ALA A 92 9.59 4.64 9.33
C ALA A 92 8.84 3.75 10.32
N TYR A 93 8.06 4.35 11.22
CA TYR A 93 7.20 3.65 12.14
C TYR A 93 6.05 2.93 11.41
N HIS A 94 5.46 3.55 10.38
CA HIS A 94 4.48 2.87 9.53
C HIS A 94 5.05 1.59 8.89
N PHE A 95 6.26 1.65 8.31
CA PHE A 95 6.91 0.47 7.73
C PHE A 95 7.34 -0.56 8.77
N LEU A 96 7.72 -0.14 9.98
CA LEU A 96 7.98 -1.05 11.08
C LEU A 96 6.74 -1.88 11.43
N LEU A 97 5.58 -1.22 11.60
CA LEU A 97 4.32 -1.91 11.87
C LEU A 97 3.94 -2.84 10.72
N GLU A 98 4.03 -2.39 9.47
CA GLU A 98 3.73 -3.23 8.31
C GLU A 98 4.61 -4.49 8.26
N ARG A 99 5.91 -4.36 8.53
CA ARG A 99 6.83 -5.50 8.59
C ARG A 99 6.45 -6.47 9.70
N ARG A 100 6.20 -5.96 10.91
CA ARG A 100 5.83 -6.77 12.08
C ARG A 100 4.52 -7.51 11.86
N THR A 101 3.52 -6.83 11.30
CA THR A 101 2.23 -7.43 10.95
C THR A 101 2.40 -8.56 9.93
N ARG A 102 3.25 -8.38 8.91
CA ARG A 102 3.56 -9.44 7.94
C ARG A 102 4.25 -10.64 8.58
N ALA A 103 5.20 -10.40 9.48
CA ALA A 103 5.91 -11.46 10.20
C ALA A 103 4.96 -12.25 11.10
N LEU A 104 4.15 -11.55 11.91
CA LEU A 104 3.14 -12.12 12.79
C LEU A 104 2.14 -12.98 12.01
N ARG A 105 1.65 -12.50 10.86
CA ARG A 105 0.73 -13.29 10.01
C ARG A 105 1.37 -14.51 9.38
N ALA A 106 2.64 -14.41 9.01
CA ALA A 106 3.32 -15.48 8.28
C ALA A 106 3.81 -16.60 9.20
N CYS A 107 4.27 -16.27 10.41
CA CYS A 107 4.94 -17.22 11.30
C CYS A 107 4.62 -17.04 12.80
N GLY A 108 3.74 -16.12 13.19
CA GLY A 108 3.41 -15.87 14.59
C GLY A 108 4.45 -15.01 15.34
N HIS A 109 5.59 -14.69 14.74
CA HIS A 109 6.66 -13.93 15.39
C HIS A 109 6.81 -12.52 14.80
N ALA A 110 6.25 -11.52 15.49
CA ALA A 110 6.24 -10.14 15.01
C ALA A 110 7.65 -9.55 14.77
N ASN A 111 8.66 -9.97 15.54
CA ASN A 111 10.01 -9.42 15.44
C ASN A 111 10.90 -10.12 14.41
N TRP A 112 10.43 -11.17 13.75
CA TRP A 112 11.20 -11.89 12.74
C TRP A 112 11.34 -11.08 11.45
N HIS A 113 12.39 -11.39 10.69
CA HIS A 113 12.67 -10.77 9.40
C HIS A 113 12.60 -11.80 8.28
N LYS A 114 12.13 -11.36 7.11
CA LYS A 114 12.07 -12.20 5.92
C LYS A 114 13.42 -12.17 5.20
N CYS A 115 14.06 -13.33 5.06
CA CYS A 115 15.26 -13.47 4.27
C CYS A 115 14.97 -13.15 2.79
N ARG A 116 15.71 -12.22 2.19
CA ARG A 116 15.56 -11.88 0.77
C ARG A 116 15.96 -13.02 -0.18
N GLY A 117 16.80 -13.96 0.28
CA GLY A 117 17.24 -15.13 -0.48
C GLY A 117 16.17 -16.21 -0.50
N CYS A 118 16.08 -17.00 0.58
CA CYS A 118 15.17 -18.15 0.69
C CYS A 118 13.70 -17.78 0.98
N LYS A 119 13.39 -16.51 1.25
CA LYS A 119 12.03 -16.00 1.60
C LYS A 119 11.45 -16.52 2.92
N GLN A 120 12.22 -17.28 3.69
CA GLN A 120 11.82 -17.72 5.03
C GLN A 120 11.89 -16.58 6.04
N TRP A 121 11.03 -16.64 7.06
CA TRP A 121 11.08 -15.75 8.21
C TRP A 121 11.95 -16.40 9.28
N ASP A 122 12.82 -15.62 9.92
CA ASP A 122 13.71 -16.13 10.96
C ASP A 122 14.03 -15.04 11.99
N ASP A 123 14.59 -15.46 13.11
CA ASP A 123 15.08 -14.59 14.16
C ASP A 123 16.16 -13.64 13.59
N PRO A 124 16.11 -12.34 13.92
CA PRO A 124 17.13 -11.37 13.51
C PRO A 124 18.57 -11.82 13.77
N ARG A 125 18.82 -12.64 14.81
CA ARG A 125 20.14 -13.18 15.16
C ARG A 125 20.67 -14.19 14.14
N ASN A 126 19.79 -14.85 13.39
CA ASN A 126 20.15 -15.82 12.35
C ASN A 126 20.33 -15.14 10.97
N LEU A 127 20.12 -13.83 10.88
CA LEU A 127 20.10 -13.06 9.65
C LEU A 127 21.15 -11.95 9.72
N TYR A 128 21.85 -11.73 8.60
CA TYR A 128 22.55 -10.48 8.38
C TYR A 128 21.53 -9.38 8.05
N LEU A 129 21.45 -8.35 8.91
CA LEU A 129 20.66 -7.16 8.70
C LEU A 129 21.53 -6.07 8.08
N GLU A 130 21.16 -5.57 6.91
CA GLU A 130 21.91 -4.50 6.26
C GLU A 130 21.68 -3.18 7.02
N PRO A 131 22.75 -2.44 7.39
CA PRO A 131 22.62 -1.16 8.05
C PRO A 131 21.74 -0.20 7.23
N ASN A 132 20.85 0.53 7.91
CA ASN A 132 19.94 1.51 7.29
C ASN A 132 19.01 0.95 6.19
N SER A 133 18.83 -0.37 6.13
CA SER A 133 18.03 -1.04 5.10
C SER A 133 17.12 -2.07 5.75
N PRO A 134 15.86 -2.23 5.28
CA PRO A 134 14.96 -3.25 5.81
C PRO A 134 15.33 -4.67 5.33
N LYS A 135 16.42 -4.82 4.58
CA LYS A 135 16.83 -6.09 3.97
C LYS A 135 17.53 -6.96 5.02
N ALA A 136 17.06 -8.20 5.09
CA ALA A 136 17.68 -9.26 5.88
C ALA A 136 18.02 -10.44 4.97
N ILE A 137 19.13 -11.12 5.24
CA ILE A 137 19.55 -12.32 4.49
C ILE A 137 20.29 -13.29 5.38
N HIS A 138 20.03 -14.59 5.27
CA HIS A 138 20.87 -15.60 5.91
C HIS A 138 22.29 -15.55 5.35
N HIS A 139 23.30 -15.82 6.18
CA HIS A 139 24.69 -15.87 5.73
C HIS A 139 24.90 -16.88 4.59
N SER A 140 24.29 -18.06 4.69
CA SER A 140 24.31 -19.11 3.67
C SER A 140 23.69 -18.64 2.35
N CYS A 141 22.51 -18.02 2.40
CA CYS A 141 21.84 -17.47 1.21
C CYS A 141 22.66 -16.35 0.56
N ASN A 142 23.31 -15.49 1.34
CA ASN A 142 24.17 -14.45 0.79
C ASN A 142 25.39 -15.06 0.09
N ALA A 143 26.05 -16.03 0.73
CA ALA A 143 27.19 -16.72 0.13
C ALA A 143 26.82 -17.37 -1.22
N GLU A 144 25.66 -18.03 -1.29
CA GLU A 144 25.15 -18.61 -2.53
C GLU A 144 24.88 -17.55 -3.60
N TYR A 145 24.16 -16.47 -3.24
CA TYR A 145 23.89 -15.35 -4.15
C TYR A 145 25.19 -14.75 -4.71
N GLN A 146 26.22 -14.57 -3.88
CA GLN A 146 27.52 -14.07 -4.32
C GLN A 146 28.23 -15.04 -5.27
N ARG A 147 28.17 -16.36 -5.03
CA ARG A 147 28.73 -17.37 -5.93
C ARG A 147 28.07 -17.32 -7.31
N GLN A 148 26.73 -17.31 -7.36
CA GLN A 148 25.98 -17.23 -8.61
C GLN A 148 26.29 -15.94 -9.38
N ARG A 149 26.34 -14.80 -8.67
CA ARG A 149 26.66 -13.50 -9.27
C ARG A 149 28.06 -13.48 -9.90
N ARG A 150 29.08 -14.01 -9.20
CA ARG A 150 30.45 -14.10 -9.72
C ARG A 150 30.55 -15.05 -10.91
N ALA A 151 29.87 -16.20 -10.87
CA ALA A 151 29.82 -17.13 -11.98
C ALA A 151 29.20 -16.49 -13.23
N LYS A 152 28.09 -15.76 -13.07
CA LYS A 152 27.45 -15.01 -14.16
C LYS A 152 28.37 -13.94 -14.74
N GLN A 153 29.06 -13.18 -13.90
CA GLN A 153 30.02 -12.17 -14.35
C GLN A 153 31.20 -12.77 -15.13
N ARG A 154 31.73 -13.92 -14.67
CA ARG A 154 32.78 -14.64 -15.39
C ARG A 154 32.31 -15.13 -16.76
N ARG A 155 31.09 -15.70 -16.84
CA ARG A 155 30.48 -16.13 -18.10
C ARG A 155 30.27 -14.96 -19.07
N MET A 156 29.69 -13.86 -18.59
CA MET A 156 29.48 -12.66 -19.41
C MET A 156 30.80 -12.10 -19.94
N LYS A 157 31.85 -12.07 -19.11
CA LYS A 157 33.17 -11.60 -19.53
C LYS A 157 33.75 -12.48 -20.63
N ALA A 158 33.66 -13.80 -20.49
CA ALA A 158 34.14 -14.75 -21.50
C ALA A 158 33.33 -14.74 -22.81
N GLU A 159 32.08 -14.27 -22.79
CA GLU A 159 31.25 -14.10 -23.99
C GLU A 159 31.53 -12.77 -24.73
N THR A 160 32.25 -11.84 -24.09
CA THR A 160 32.63 -10.53 -24.65
C THR A 160 34.11 -10.42 -25.07
N GLU A 161 34.91 -11.43 -24.80
CA GLU A 161 36.32 -11.59 -25.21
C GLU A 161 36.42 -12.53 -26.41
#